data_AF-A0A225VIZ9-F1
#
_entry.id   AF-A0A225VIZ9-F1
#
_cell.length_a   1.000
_cell.length_b   1.000
_cell.length_c   1.000
_cell.angle_alpha   90.00
_cell.angle_beta   90.00
_cell.angle_gamma   90.00
#
_symmetry.space_group_name_H-M   'P 1'
#
loop_
_entity.id
_entity.type
_entity.pdbx_description
1 polymer ?
#
loop_
_entity_poly.entity_id
_entity_poly.type
_entity_poly.pdbx_seq_one_letter_code
_entity_poly.pdbx_strand_id
1 'polypeptide(L)'
;MWDLYVSTATSDECADDSTVNGYSVYIFTSCDSGCADKIKDLATALPNCYYDYEFMNKKQDVLEELDDCEVTSTYISVTVYPDSSIEFTSSSGSSTSATNPPESGDLSDTNLDSSVAGTAESKALRETIQVWTIAIILAVTIVAF
;
A
#
# COMPACT_ATOMS: atom_id res chain seq x y z
N MET A 1 -10.54 -8.52 11.39
CA MET A 1 -10.04 -7.13 11.38
C MET A 1 -9.18 -6.87 10.15
N TRP A 2 -8.10 -7.64 9.95
CA TRP A 2 -7.24 -7.57 8.76
C TRP A 2 -8.03 -7.49 7.44
N ASP A 3 -8.95 -8.43 7.20
CA ASP A 3 -9.74 -8.47 5.96
C ASP A 3 -10.58 -7.21 5.72
N LEU A 4 -11.03 -6.53 6.78
CA LEU A 4 -11.75 -5.27 6.66
C LEU A 4 -10.83 -4.18 6.10
N TYR A 5 -9.62 -4.06 6.66
CA TYR A 5 -8.62 -3.12 6.14
C TYR A 5 -8.18 -3.46 4.72
N VAL A 6 -7.94 -4.74 4.41
CA VAL A 6 -7.59 -5.17 3.04
C VAL A 6 -8.73 -4.83 2.07
N SER A 7 -9.98 -5.13 2.44
CA SER A 7 -11.15 -4.82 1.59
C SER A 7 -11.32 -3.32 1.39
N THR A 8 -11.07 -2.49 2.40
CA THR A 8 -11.10 -1.03 2.28
C THR A 8 -9.97 -0.55 1.39
N ALA A 9 -8.73 -0.96 1.66
CA ALA A 9 -7.53 -0.54 0.94
C ALA A 9 -7.53 -0.93 -0.55
N THR A 10 -8.17 -2.05 -0.90
CA THR A 10 -8.26 -2.56 -2.28
C THR A 10 -9.53 -2.13 -3.00
N SER A 11 -10.39 -1.32 -2.37
CA SER A 11 -11.52 -0.70 -3.05
C SER A 11 -11.06 0.30 -4.12
N ASP A 12 -11.88 0.50 -5.14
CA ASP A 12 -11.56 1.39 -6.27
C ASP A 12 -11.24 2.82 -5.78
N GLU A 13 -11.89 3.26 -4.71
CA GLU A 13 -11.71 4.60 -4.15
C GLU A 13 -10.40 4.75 -3.35
N CYS A 14 -9.87 3.66 -2.78
CA CYS A 14 -8.69 3.68 -1.92
C CYS A 14 -7.42 3.10 -2.55
N ALA A 15 -7.52 2.41 -3.69
CA ALA A 15 -6.42 1.64 -4.27
C ALA A 15 -5.16 2.48 -4.55
N ASP A 16 -5.33 3.73 -5.00
CA ASP A 16 -4.22 4.66 -5.28
C ASP A 16 -3.61 5.27 -4.00
N ASP A 17 -4.36 5.28 -2.90
CA ASP A 17 -4.00 5.86 -1.60
C ASP A 17 -3.52 4.81 -0.58
N SER A 18 -3.44 3.54 -1.00
CA SER A 18 -3.21 2.41 -0.09
C SER A 18 -2.01 1.56 -0.47
N THR A 19 -1.44 0.93 0.55
CA THR A 19 -0.44 -0.13 0.40
C THR A 19 -0.89 -1.35 1.18
N VAL A 20 -1.00 -2.49 0.49
CA VAL A 20 -1.28 -3.80 1.10
C VAL A 20 -0.07 -4.70 0.85
N ASN A 21 0.55 -5.19 1.92
CA ASN A 21 1.64 -6.15 1.82
C ASN A 21 1.56 -7.19 2.96
N GLY A 22 2.54 -8.10 3.03
CA GLY A 22 2.58 -9.16 4.05
C GLY A 22 2.95 -8.70 5.46
N TYR A 23 3.08 -7.39 5.70
CA TYR A 23 3.47 -6.81 6.98
C TYR A 23 2.43 -5.83 7.52
N SER A 24 1.74 -5.11 6.64
CA SER A 24 0.71 -4.16 7.04
C SER A 24 -0.24 -3.84 5.89
N VAL A 25 -1.39 -3.31 6.28
CA VAL A 25 -2.23 -2.49 5.41
C VAL A 25 -2.13 -1.06 5.89
N TYR A 26 -1.77 -0.15 4.98
CA TYR A 26 -1.66 1.28 5.21
C TYR A 26 -2.55 2.03 4.22
N ILE A 27 -3.32 2.99 4.72
CA ILE A 27 -4.17 3.86 3.89
C ILE A 27 -3.88 5.30 4.29
N PHE A 28 -3.52 6.13 3.30
CA PHE A 28 -3.26 7.55 3.48
C PHE A 28 -4.00 8.36 2.43
N THR A 29 -5.08 9.02 2.83
CA THR A 29 -5.97 9.70 1.89
C THR A 29 -6.39 11.07 2.41
N SER A 30 -6.84 11.95 1.52
CA SER A 30 -7.40 13.25 1.92
C SER A 30 -8.77 13.09 2.57
N CYS A 31 -9.11 13.93 3.54
CA CYS A 31 -10.41 13.92 4.23
C CYS A 31 -11.62 14.07 3.29
N ASP A 32 -11.43 14.73 2.13
CA ASP A 32 -12.49 14.99 1.15
C ASP A 32 -12.56 13.93 0.02
N SER A 33 -11.78 12.85 0.12
CA SER A 33 -11.71 11.82 -0.91
C SER A 33 -12.84 10.79 -0.81
N GLY A 34 -13.07 10.04 -1.89
CA GLY A 34 -13.94 8.86 -1.84
C GLY A 34 -13.39 7.76 -0.91
N CYS A 35 -12.07 7.69 -0.72
CA CYS A 35 -11.48 6.74 0.22
C CYS A 35 -11.80 7.10 1.68
N ALA A 36 -11.89 8.39 2.02
CA ALA A 36 -12.31 8.83 3.35
C ALA A 36 -13.69 8.26 3.72
N ASP A 37 -14.63 8.21 2.76
CA ASP A 37 -15.93 7.59 2.97
C ASP A 37 -15.83 6.08 3.22
N LYS A 38 -14.92 5.37 2.54
CA LYS A 38 -14.65 3.94 2.84
C LYS A 38 -14.03 3.74 4.21
N ILE A 39 -13.26 4.71 4.71
CA ILE A 39 -12.69 4.65 6.06
C ILE A 39 -13.80 4.86 7.12
N LYS A 40 -14.85 5.65 6.84
CA LYS A 40 -16.05 5.73 7.71
C LYS A 40 -16.80 4.40 7.77
N ASP A 41 -16.93 3.72 6.63
CA ASP A 41 -17.52 2.37 6.57
C ASP A 41 -16.67 1.37 7.37
N LEU A 42 -15.33 1.44 7.23
CA LEU A 42 -14.38 0.65 8.01
C LEU A 42 -14.58 0.89 9.51
N ALA A 43 -14.64 2.15 9.96
CA ALA A 43 -14.87 2.50 11.36
C ALA A 43 -16.17 1.91 11.90
N THR A 44 -17.23 1.89 11.09
CA THR A 44 -18.52 1.29 11.45
C THR A 44 -18.40 -0.23 11.62
N ALA A 45 -17.71 -0.89 10.70
CA ALA A 45 -17.53 -2.34 10.69
C ALA A 45 -16.54 -2.86 11.74
N LEU A 46 -15.59 -2.03 12.19
CA LEU A 46 -14.58 -2.45 13.16
C LEU A 46 -15.18 -2.81 14.53
N PRO A 47 -14.79 -3.96 15.11
CA PRO A 47 -15.13 -4.30 16.49
C PRO A 47 -14.54 -3.29 17.48
N ASN A 48 -15.33 -2.89 18.48
CA ASN A 48 -14.87 -2.02 19.57
C ASN A 48 -14.11 -2.84 20.62
N CYS A 49 -12.93 -3.32 20.27
CA CYS A 49 -12.11 -4.23 21.08
C CYS A 49 -10.69 -3.66 21.23
N TYR A 50 -10.08 -3.89 22.38
CA TYR A 50 -8.65 -3.66 22.56
C TYR A 50 -7.87 -4.87 22.03
N TYR A 51 -6.84 -4.62 21.23
CA TYR A 51 -6.00 -5.65 20.63
C TYR A 51 -4.61 -5.62 21.27
N ASP A 52 -4.26 -6.67 22.00
CA ASP A 52 -3.01 -6.72 22.79
C ASP A 52 -1.75 -6.63 21.91
N TYR A 53 -1.80 -7.13 20.67
CA TYR A 53 -0.64 -7.14 19.77
C TYR A 53 -0.33 -5.76 19.16
N GLU A 54 -1.31 -4.85 19.12
CA GLU A 54 -1.11 -3.44 18.71
C GLU A 54 -1.26 -2.46 19.87
N PHE A 55 -1.56 -2.95 21.07
CA PHE A 55 -1.79 -2.15 22.28
C PHE A 55 -2.82 -1.03 22.11
N MET A 56 -3.86 -1.26 21.29
CA MET A 56 -4.85 -0.23 20.99
C MET A 56 -6.20 -0.80 20.55
N ASN A 57 -7.21 0.06 20.52
CA ASN A 57 -8.50 -0.24 19.94
C ASN A 57 -8.61 0.41 18.56
N LYS A 58 -8.58 -0.41 17.50
CA LYS A 58 -8.58 0.09 16.12
C LYS A 58 -9.84 0.83 15.71
N LYS A 59 -10.99 0.53 16.32
CA LYS A 59 -12.20 1.30 16.05
C LYS A 59 -12.03 2.75 16.56
N GLN A 60 -11.50 2.92 17.77
CA GLN A 60 -11.31 4.24 18.36
C GLN A 60 -10.24 5.03 17.62
N ASP A 61 -9.13 4.39 17.25
CA ASP A 61 -8.06 4.96 16.44
C ASP A 61 -8.56 5.52 15.09
N VAL A 62 -9.33 4.72 14.34
CA VAL A 62 -9.91 5.18 13.07
C VAL A 62 -10.93 6.30 13.28
N LEU A 63 -11.71 6.25 14.36
CA LEU A 63 -12.67 7.33 14.66
C LEU A 63 -11.99 8.63 15.05
N GLU A 64 -10.86 8.58 15.76
CA GLU A 64 -10.07 9.76 16.12
C GLU A 64 -9.50 10.43 14.86
N GLU A 65 -8.94 9.65 13.93
CA GLU A 65 -8.43 10.18 12.66
C GLU A 65 -9.55 10.82 11.80
N LEU A 66 -10.75 10.24 11.84
CA LEU A 66 -11.93 10.80 11.16
C LEU A 66 -12.46 12.08 11.83
N ASP A 67 -12.41 12.17 13.16
CA ASP A 67 -12.81 13.37 13.91
C ASP A 67 -11.81 14.51 13.65
N ASP A 68 -10.52 14.18 13.58
CA ASP A 68 -9.47 15.15 13.28
C ASP A 68 -9.65 15.80 11.90
N CYS A 69 -10.21 15.08 10.91
CA CYS A 69 -10.59 15.67 9.62
C CYS A 69 -11.62 16.79 9.70
N GLU A 70 -12.47 16.81 10.72
CA GLU A 70 -13.47 17.86 10.90
C GLU A 70 -12.90 19.11 11.58
N VAL A 71 -11.77 18.96 12.28
CA VAL A 71 -11.25 19.99 13.20
C VAL A 71 -9.89 20.54 12.79
N THR A 72 -8.92 19.67 12.50
CA THR A 72 -7.49 20.05 12.43
C THR A 72 -6.70 19.45 11.26
N SER A 73 -7.08 18.26 10.78
CA SER A 73 -6.35 17.49 9.78
C SER A 73 -6.93 17.64 8.37
N THR A 74 -6.10 17.40 7.36
CA THR A 74 -6.49 17.39 5.94
C THR A 74 -6.37 16.01 5.30
N TYR A 75 -5.83 15.06 6.06
CA TYR A 75 -5.58 13.69 5.66
C TYR A 75 -5.98 12.73 6.78
N ILE A 76 -6.24 11.49 6.38
CA ILE A 76 -6.52 10.34 7.22
C ILE A 76 -5.39 9.34 7.02
N SER A 77 -4.79 8.86 8.10
CA SER A 77 -3.74 7.86 8.13
C SER A 77 -4.15 6.70 9.03
N VAL A 78 -4.54 5.57 8.43
CA VAL A 78 -4.91 4.36 9.19
C VAL A 78 -4.01 3.18 8.83
N THR A 79 -3.61 2.42 9.84
CA THR A 79 -2.74 1.24 9.67
C THR A 79 -3.25 0.07 10.48
N VAL A 80 -3.13 -1.13 9.94
CA VAL A 80 -3.26 -2.39 10.70
C VAL A 80 -2.07 -3.30 10.43
N TYR A 81 -1.63 -3.98 11.48
CA TYR A 81 -0.64 -5.04 11.40
C TYR A 81 -1.34 -6.41 11.52
N PRO A 82 -0.82 -7.45 10.87
CA PRO A 82 -1.37 -8.78 11.00
C PRO A 82 -1.15 -9.30 12.41
N ASP A 83 -2.15 -10.00 12.93
CA ASP A 83 -1.92 -10.88 14.06
C ASP A 83 -1.06 -12.07 13.62
N SER A 84 -0.32 -12.63 14.56
CA SER A 84 0.46 -13.87 14.46
C SER A 84 -0.32 -15.08 13.92
N SER A 85 -1.66 -15.02 13.89
CA SER A 85 -2.52 -16.04 13.29
C SER A 85 -2.66 -15.96 11.76
N ILE A 86 -2.16 -14.89 11.13
CA ILE A 86 -2.26 -14.67 9.69
C ILE A 86 -1.01 -15.23 9.00
N GLU A 87 -1.21 -16.31 8.24
CA GLU A 87 -0.16 -16.94 7.44
C GLU A 87 -0.01 -16.23 6.08
N PHE A 88 1.15 -15.64 5.84
CA PHE A 88 1.49 -15.07 4.53
C PHE A 88 2.16 -16.14 3.67
N THR A 89 1.58 -16.44 2.52
CA THR A 89 2.22 -17.31 1.53
C THR A 89 3.43 -16.60 0.94
N SER A 90 4.62 -16.89 1.49
CA SER A 90 5.88 -16.42 0.94
C SER A 90 6.11 -17.09 -0.42
N SER A 91 5.87 -16.38 -1.50
CA SER A 91 6.22 -16.84 -2.85
C SER A 91 7.73 -16.77 -3.02
N SER A 92 8.44 -17.78 -2.52
CA SER A 92 9.82 -18.02 -2.92
C SER A 92 9.80 -18.52 -4.36
N GLY A 93 10.03 -17.61 -5.31
CA GLY A 93 10.16 -17.95 -6.73
C GLY A 93 11.29 -18.95 -6.95
N SER A 94 10.97 -20.24 -6.82
CA SER A 94 11.88 -21.33 -7.15
C SER A 94 12.04 -21.35 -8.66
N SER A 95 13.08 -20.69 -9.15
CA SER A 95 13.53 -20.82 -10.53
C SER A 95 13.99 -22.27 -10.72
N THR A 96 13.10 -23.14 -11.18
CA THR A 96 13.48 -24.46 -11.66
C THR A 96 14.30 -24.26 -12.92
N SER A 97 15.63 -24.24 -12.79
CA SER A 97 16.54 -24.39 -13.92
C SER A 97 16.40 -25.82 -14.45
N ALA A 98 15.47 -26.02 -15.38
CA ALA A 98 15.35 -27.25 -16.13
C ALA A 98 16.63 -27.41 -16.98
N THR A 99 17.46 -28.37 -16.59
CA THR A 99 18.63 -28.79 -17.35
C THR A 99 18.13 -29.56 -18.58
N ASN A 100 18.37 -29.03 -19.78
CA ASN A 100 18.08 -29.74 -21.03
C ASN A 100 18.92 -31.03 -21.16
N PRO A 101 18.35 -32.15 -21.61
CA PRO A 101 19.10 -33.23 -22.25
C PRO A 101 19.14 -33.04 -23.78
N PRO A 102 20.22 -33.42 -24.50
CA PRO A 102 20.17 -33.53 -25.95
C PRO A 102 20.06 -35.00 -26.37
N GLU A 103 19.00 -35.38 -27.11
CA GLU A 103 19.13 -36.36 -28.20
C GLU A 103 17.92 -36.39 -29.14
N SER A 104 18.19 -36.05 -30.40
CA SER A 104 17.63 -36.49 -31.70
C SER A 104 16.21 -37.06 -31.82
N GLY A 105 15.38 -36.43 -32.66
CA GLY A 105 14.17 -37.02 -33.26
C GLY A 105 13.42 -36.02 -34.14
N ASP A 106 13.17 -36.40 -35.39
CA ASP A 106 12.91 -35.56 -36.56
C ASP A 106 11.40 -35.41 -36.92
N LEU A 107 11.09 -34.26 -37.53
CA LEU A 107 9.95 -33.90 -38.41
C LEU A 107 8.48 -34.11 -37.96
N SER A 108 7.71 -33.01 -37.86
CA SER A 108 6.83 -32.49 -38.94
C SER A 108 5.92 -31.33 -38.46
N ASP A 109 5.97 -30.22 -39.24
CA ASP A 109 4.87 -29.30 -39.61
C ASP A 109 4.11 -28.50 -38.50
N THR A 110 3.83 -27.20 -38.57
CA THR A 110 3.86 -26.16 -39.64
C THR A 110 3.73 -24.76 -39.00
N ASN A 111 4.32 -23.76 -39.66
CA ASN A 111 4.00 -22.29 -39.73
C ASN A 111 2.76 -21.78 -38.95
N LEU A 112 2.73 -20.61 -38.29
CA LEU A 112 3.06 -19.23 -38.71
C LEU A 112 3.34 -18.38 -37.43
N ASP A 113 4.39 -17.54 -37.40
CA ASP A 113 4.40 -16.08 -37.68
C ASP A 113 3.40 -15.28 -36.82
N SER A 114 3.76 -14.26 -36.03
CA SER A 114 4.64 -13.13 -36.36
C SER A 114 5.31 -12.49 -35.14
N SER A 115 6.43 -11.86 -35.44
CA SER A 115 7.27 -10.93 -34.68
C SER A 115 6.56 -9.80 -33.94
N VAL A 116 7.08 -9.38 -32.77
CA VAL A 116 7.60 -8.01 -32.57
C VAL A 116 8.49 -7.94 -31.33
N ALA A 117 9.60 -7.20 -31.47
CA ALA A 117 10.66 -7.02 -30.50
C ALA A 117 10.22 -6.19 -29.27
N GLY A 118 10.89 -6.45 -28.15
CA GLY A 118 10.87 -5.60 -26.97
C GLY A 118 11.98 -6.00 -26.01
N THR A 119 13.23 -5.71 -26.36
CA THR A 119 14.33 -5.63 -25.38
C THR A 119 14.02 -4.52 -24.39
N ALA A 120 13.55 -4.87 -23.20
CA ALA A 120 13.55 -3.94 -22.07
C ALA A 120 14.92 -4.00 -21.40
N GLU A 121 15.77 -3.04 -21.74
CA GLU A 121 16.99 -2.75 -21.00
C GLU A 121 16.62 -2.41 -19.56
N SER A 122 17.14 -3.16 -18.60
CA SER A 122 17.02 -2.83 -17.18
C SER A 122 17.92 -1.62 -16.90
N LYS A 123 17.37 -0.40 -16.96
CA LYS A 123 18.04 0.75 -16.36
C LYS A 123 18.02 0.55 -14.84
N ALA A 124 19.20 0.25 -14.29
CA ALA A 124 19.46 0.37 -12.87
C ALA A 124 19.13 1.79 -12.41
N LEU A 125 18.00 1.96 -11.73
CA LEU A 125 17.63 3.22 -11.08
C LEU A 125 18.54 3.38 -9.86
N ARG A 126 19.56 4.21 -10.05
CA ARG A 126 20.35 4.80 -8.96
C ARG A 126 19.41 5.68 -8.15
N GLU A 127 19.11 5.27 -6.92
CA GLU A 127 18.46 6.13 -5.94
C GLU A 127 19.25 7.43 -5.81
N THR A 128 18.58 8.54 -6.10
CA THR A 128 19.06 9.87 -5.74
C THR A 128 18.00 10.48 -4.84
N ILE A 129 18.16 10.29 -3.53
CA ILE A 129 17.31 10.90 -2.51
C ILE A 129 17.52 12.42 -2.57
N GLN A 130 16.58 13.15 -3.16
CA GLN A 130 16.56 14.61 -3.14
C GLN A 130 15.84 15.05 -1.87
N VAL A 131 16.61 15.31 -0.81
CA VAL A 131 16.12 15.91 0.43
C VAL A 131 15.81 17.39 0.14
N TRP A 132 14.52 17.73 -0.01
CA TRP A 132 14.10 19.13 -0.09
C TRP A 132 14.11 19.71 1.33
N THR A 133 15.15 20.49 1.66
CA THR A 133 15.19 21.27 2.90
C THR A 133 14.20 22.43 2.81
N ILE A 134 13.12 22.38 3.59
CA ILE A 134 12.18 23.50 3.76
C ILE A 134 12.80 24.50 4.75
N ALA A 135 13.13 25.70 4.27
CA ALA A 135 13.55 26.82 5.11
C ALA A 135 12.32 27.52 5.68
N ILE A 136 12.08 27.38 6.99
CA ILE A 136 11.05 28.14 7.72
C ILE A 136 11.59 29.56 7.96
N ILE A 137 11.11 30.54 7.19
CA ILE A 137 11.37 31.96 7.47
C ILE A 137 10.34 32.45 8.48
N LEU A 138 10.75 32.58 9.75
CA LEU A 138 10.01 33.27 10.80
C LEU A 138 10.08 34.79 10.54
N ALA A 139 9.05 35.35 9.90
CA ALA A 139 8.86 36.79 9.82
C ALA A 139 8.23 37.29 11.13
N VAL A 140 9.08 37.69 12.09
CA VAL A 140 8.64 38.47 13.26
C VAL A 140 8.38 39.90 12.78
N THR A 141 7.11 40.26 12.59
CA THR A 141 6.70 41.66 12.44
C THR A 141 6.77 42.34 13.81
N ILE A 142 7.83 43.10 14.04
CA ILE A 142 7.89 44.08 15.13
C ILE A 142 6.99 45.25 14.70
N VAL A 143 5.79 45.34 15.29
CA VAL A 143 5.00 46.57 15.28
C VAL A 143 5.54 47.44 16.40
N ALA A 144 6.27 48.50 16.04
CA ALA A 144 6.52 49.64 16.90
C ALA A 144 5.44 50.69 16.63
N PHE A 145 4.62 50.97 17.63
CA PHE A 145 3.91 52.24 17.82
C PHE A 145 3.88 52.55 19.31
#